data_AF-A0A8C9S887-F1
#
_entry.id   AF-A0A8C9S887-F1
#
_cell.length_a   1.000
_cell.length_b   1.000
_cell.length_c   1.000
_cell.angle_alpha   90.00
_cell.angle_beta   90.00
_cell.angle_gamma   90.00
#
_symmetry.space_group_name_H-M   'P 1'
#
loop_
_entity.id
_entity.type
_entity.pdbx_description
1 polymer ?
#
loop_
_entity_poly.entity_id
_entity_poly.type
_entity_poly.pdbx_seq_one_letter_code
_entity_poly.pdbx_strand_id
1 'polypeptide(L)'
;QLAAPKRSFLSLTVTAAVESTFVPTRCMCPQTSKVIRHATDFVVYKKGVHCSSDEIVMTLKTGEQQCLSAQGQQGRRLMQCWDRVNETGGDKKKCLKIKRNRTKNKRQKKRPTS
;
A
#
# COMPACT_ATOMS: atom_id res chain seq x y z
N GLN A 1 16.46 65.34 -26.95
CA GLN A 1 16.32 63.87 -27.06
C GLN A 1 15.82 63.37 -25.71
N LEU A 2 14.59 62.86 -25.62
CA LEU A 2 13.98 62.42 -24.35
C LEU A 2 14.00 60.89 -24.31
N ALA A 3 14.82 60.31 -23.43
CA ALA A 3 14.92 58.86 -23.27
C ALA A 3 13.70 58.35 -22.47
N ALA A 4 12.88 57.49 -23.08
CA ALA A 4 11.75 56.87 -22.40
C ALA A 4 12.23 55.76 -21.44
N PRO A 5 11.68 55.68 -20.21
CA PRO A 5 12.06 54.64 -19.27
C PRO A 5 11.44 53.29 -19.68
N LYS A 6 12.29 52.28 -19.88
CA LYS A 6 11.86 50.91 -20.16
C LYS A 6 11.30 50.28 -18.87
N ARG A 7 9.97 50.22 -18.74
CA ARG A 7 9.30 49.52 -17.65
C ARG A 7 9.28 48.01 -17.93
N SER A 8 10.16 47.26 -17.26
CA SER A 8 10.11 45.79 -17.25
C SER A 8 8.99 45.32 -16.33
N PHE A 9 7.98 44.66 -16.90
CA PHE A 9 6.94 43.97 -16.17
C PHE A 9 7.39 42.52 -15.93
N LEU A 10 7.81 42.19 -14.71
CA LEU A 10 7.97 40.79 -14.29
C LEU A 10 6.58 40.22 -13.99
N SER A 11 6.07 39.36 -14.87
CA SER A 11 4.83 38.62 -14.63
C SER A 11 5.13 37.40 -13.77
N LEU A 12 4.59 37.37 -12.56
CA LEU A 12 4.71 36.24 -11.63
C LEU A 12 3.61 35.22 -11.94
N THR A 13 3.93 34.17 -12.71
CA THR A 13 2.98 33.10 -13.02
C THR A 13 2.93 32.09 -11.88
N VAL A 14 1.81 32.04 -11.17
CA VAL A 14 1.55 31.00 -10.16
C VAL A 14 1.09 29.72 -10.88
N THR A 15 1.94 28.70 -10.91
CA THR A 15 1.56 27.36 -11.41
C THR A 15 1.03 26.52 -10.26
N ALA A 16 -0.26 26.23 -10.26
CA ALA A 16 -0.85 25.24 -9.35
C ALA A 16 -0.52 23.82 -9.85
N ALA A 17 0.06 22.99 -8.99
CA ALA A 17 0.22 21.57 -9.27
C ALA A 17 -1.13 20.86 -9.15
N VAL A 18 -1.59 20.22 -10.23
CA VAL A 18 -2.80 19.39 -10.20
C VAL A 18 -2.37 17.94 -9.95
N GLU A 19 -2.85 17.34 -8.86
CA GLU A 19 -2.63 15.91 -8.58
C GLU A 19 -3.80 15.10 -9.14
N SER A 20 -3.55 14.29 -10.18
CA SER A 20 -4.55 13.38 -10.74
C SER A 20 -4.51 12.03 -10.01
N THR A 21 -5.55 11.71 -9.25
CA THR A 21 -5.68 10.40 -8.59
C THR A 21 -6.38 9.39 -9.50
N PHE A 22 -5.74 8.26 -9.78
CA PHE A 22 -6.37 7.15 -10.52
C PHE A 22 -7.45 6.49 -9.64
N VAL A 23 -8.71 6.61 -10.05
CA VAL A 23 -9.86 5.95 -9.41
C VAL A 23 -10.40 4.88 -10.35
N PRO A 24 -10.25 3.59 -10.04
CA PRO A 24 -10.78 2.54 -10.89
C PRO A 24 -12.31 2.56 -10.92
N THR A 25 -12.88 2.44 -12.12
CA THR A 25 -14.33 2.44 -12.37
C THR A 25 -15.00 1.08 -12.16
N ARG A 26 -14.20 0.05 -11.83
CA ARG A 26 -14.63 -1.32 -11.51
C ARG A 26 -13.63 -1.96 -10.56
N CYS A 27 -14.02 -3.05 -9.93
CA CYS A 27 -13.09 -3.88 -9.16
C CYS A 27 -11.93 -4.38 -10.04
N MET A 28 -10.70 -4.30 -9.52
CA MET A 28 -9.47 -4.74 -10.18
C MET A 28 -9.30 -6.26 -10.15
N CYS A 29 -9.94 -6.93 -9.18
CA CYS A 29 -9.78 -8.34 -8.87
C CYS A 29 -11.11 -9.11 -8.98
N PRO A 30 -11.53 -9.51 -10.20
CA PRO A 30 -12.73 -10.33 -10.38
C PRO A 30 -12.60 -11.72 -9.74
N GLN A 31 -11.36 -12.22 -9.62
CA GLN A 31 -11.04 -13.48 -8.94
C GLN A 31 -9.95 -13.25 -7.90
N THR A 32 -10.05 -13.94 -6.77
CA THR A 32 -9.08 -13.81 -5.67
C THR A 32 -8.59 -15.17 -5.19
N SER A 33 -7.32 -15.20 -4.79
CA SER A 33 -6.70 -16.36 -4.16
C SER A 33 -6.70 -16.19 -2.64
N LYS A 34 -6.89 -17.29 -1.89
CA LYS A 34 -6.85 -17.26 -0.42
C LYS A 34 -5.43 -17.10 0.13
N VAL A 35 -4.45 -17.65 -0.59
CA VAL A 35 -3.03 -17.65 -0.22
C VAL A 35 -2.18 -17.39 -1.45
N ILE A 36 -1.24 -16.46 -1.35
CA ILE A 36 -0.23 -16.18 -2.37
C ILE A 36 1.15 -16.27 -1.72
N ARG A 37 2.07 -17.01 -2.36
CA ARG A 37 3.45 -17.17 -1.89
C ARG A 37 4.39 -16.42 -2.84
N HIS A 38 5.58 -16.09 -2.34
CA HIS A 38 6.64 -15.47 -3.16
C HIS A 38 6.27 -14.12 -3.78
N ALA A 39 5.42 -13.33 -3.13
CA ALA A 39 5.18 -11.94 -3.49
C ALA A 39 6.38 -11.05 -3.12
N THR A 40 6.72 -10.12 -4.01
CA THR A 40 7.79 -9.13 -3.86
C THR A 40 7.26 -7.73 -3.60
N ASP A 41 6.05 -7.44 -4.09
CA ASP A 41 5.36 -6.17 -3.89
C ASP A 41 3.86 -6.37 -3.79
N PHE A 42 3.14 -5.33 -3.38
CA PHE A 42 1.69 -5.30 -3.40
C PHE A 42 1.14 -3.88 -3.52
N VAL A 43 -0.10 -3.81 -4.01
CA VAL A 43 -0.93 -2.60 -4.06
C VAL A 43 -2.26 -2.91 -3.40
N VAL A 44 -2.74 -1.99 -2.58
CA VAL A 44 -4.07 -2.05 -1.96
C VAL A 44 -4.94 -1.02 -2.63
N TYR A 45 -6.09 -1.46 -3.15
CA TYR A 45 -7.17 -0.58 -3.60
C TYR A 45 -8.26 -0.62 -2.53
N LYS A 46 -8.54 0.53 -1.91
CA LYS A 46 -9.64 0.63 -0.95
C LYS A 46 -10.97 0.58 -1.70
N LYS A 47 -11.99 0.06 -1.02
CA LYS A 47 -13.38 0.12 -1.49
C LYS A 47 -13.74 1.56 -1.88
N GLY A 48 -14.49 1.69 -2.97
CA GLY A 48 -14.94 2.96 -3.51
C GLY A 48 -16.35 2.85 -4.06
N VAL A 49 -16.80 3.89 -4.77
CA VAL A 49 -18.16 3.96 -5.34
C VAL A 49 -18.43 2.81 -6.32
N HIS A 50 -17.38 2.32 -6.99
CA HIS A 50 -17.48 1.30 -8.02
C HIS A 50 -17.03 -0.10 -7.59
N CYS A 51 -16.52 -0.26 -6.37
CA CYS A 51 -16.12 -1.56 -5.83
C CYS A 51 -16.35 -1.58 -4.32
N SER A 52 -17.24 -2.47 -3.86
CA SER A 52 -17.68 -2.52 -2.46
C SER A 52 -16.68 -3.19 -1.50
N SER A 53 -15.57 -3.72 -2.03
CA SER A 53 -14.56 -4.45 -1.27
C SER A 53 -13.17 -3.86 -1.46
N ASP A 54 -12.34 -3.92 -0.40
CA ASP A 54 -10.91 -3.69 -0.50
C ASP A 54 -10.25 -4.82 -1.31
N GLU A 55 -9.33 -4.45 -2.21
CA GLU A 55 -8.64 -5.37 -3.11
C GLU A 55 -7.14 -5.30 -2.90
N ILE A 56 -6.48 -6.45 -3.02
CA ILE A 56 -5.03 -6.57 -2.83
C ILE A 56 -4.45 -7.23 -4.08
N VAL A 57 -3.66 -6.48 -4.83
CA VAL A 57 -2.91 -7.01 -5.98
C VAL A 57 -1.47 -7.29 -5.52
N MET A 58 -1.07 -8.55 -5.57
CA MET A 58 0.28 -9.00 -5.27
C MET A 58 1.09 -9.06 -6.55
N THR A 59 2.33 -8.58 -6.51
CA THR A 59 3.33 -8.82 -7.57
C THR A 59 4.22 -9.98 -7.11
N LEU A 60 4.27 -11.05 -7.91
CA LEU A 60 5.10 -12.23 -7.68
C LEU A 60 6.55 -11.98 -8.08
N LYS A 61 7.46 -12.84 -7.60
CA LYS A 61 8.87 -12.85 -8.05
C LYS A 61 9.01 -13.04 -9.56
N THR A 62 8.07 -13.72 -10.20
CA THR A 62 8.01 -13.91 -11.67
C THR A 62 7.65 -12.63 -12.41
N GLY A 63 7.19 -11.59 -11.72
CA GLY A 63 6.63 -10.37 -12.31
C GLY A 63 5.11 -10.45 -12.54
N GLU A 64 4.52 -11.64 -12.43
CA GLU A 64 3.08 -11.83 -12.58
C GLU A 64 2.30 -11.16 -11.44
N GLN A 65 1.11 -10.69 -11.76
CA GLN A 65 0.20 -10.09 -10.80
C GLN A 65 -0.94 -11.04 -10.45
N GLN A 66 -1.23 -11.16 -9.15
CA GLN A 66 -2.29 -12.03 -8.66
C GLN A 66 -3.02 -11.39 -7.49
N CYS A 67 -4.34 -11.53 -7.48
CA CYS A 67 -5.18 -10.93 -6.46
C CYS A 67 -5.28 -11.81 -5.20
N LEU A 68 -5.02 -11.22 -4.04
CA LEU A 68 -5.23 -11.83 -2.73
C LEU A 68 -6.57 -11.39 -2.14
N SER A 69 -7.34 -12.34 -1.61
CA SER A 69 -8.59 -12.01 -0.91
C SER A 69 -8.31 -11.22 0.37
N ALA A 70 -8.86 -10.01 0.48
CA ALA A 70 -8.78 -9.18 1.70
C ALA A 70 -9.49 -9.83 2.90
N GLN A 71 -10.47 -10.70 2.66
CA GLN A 71 -11.22 -11.39 3.71
C GLN A 71 -10.50 -12.61 4.27
N GLY A 72 -9.57 -13.21 3.52
CA GLY A 72 -8.79 -14.37 3.96
C GLY A 72 -7.78 -14.03 5.06
N GLN A 73 -7.27 -15.05 5.78
CA GLN A 73 -6.34 -14.84 6.89
C GLN A 73 -5.06 -14.09 6.48
N GLN A 74 -4.50 -14.41 5.30
CA GLN A 74 -3.31 -13.70 4.79
C GLN A 74 -3.65 -12.26 4.43
N GLY A 75 -4.78 -12.02 3.74
CA GLY A 75 -5.22 -10.69 3.35
C GLY A 75 -5.46 -9.79 4.55
N ARG A 76 -6.23 -10.24 5.55
CA ARG A 76 -6.50 -9.47 6.77
C ARG A 76 -5.21 -9.05 7.50
N ARG A 77 -4.24 -9.95 7.62
CA ARG A 77 -2.95 -9.65 8.24
C ARG A 77 -2.15 -8.62 7.46
N LEU A 78 -2.16 -8.72 6.14
CA LEU A 78 -1.51 -7.76 5.28
C LEU A 78 -2.15 -6.38 5.41
N MET A 79 -3.49 -6.30 5.34
CA MET A 79 -4.25 -5.05 5.49
C MET A 79 -3.95 -4.37 6.82
N GLN A 80 -4.02 -5.11 7.93
CA GLN A 80 -3.71 -4.57 9.27
C GLN A 80 -2.28 -4.01 9.38
N CYS A 81 -1.30 -4.64 8.73
CA CYS A 81 0.05 -4.09 8.69
C CYS A 81 0.13 -2.86 7.80
N TRP A 82 -0.48 -2.94 6.62
CA TRP A 82 -0.47 -1.87 5.65
C TRP A 82 -1.13 -0.60 6.18
N ASP A 83 -2.28 -0.69 6.86
CA ASP A 83 -2.96 0.45 7.48
C ASP A 83 -2.03 1.19 8.46
N ARG A 84 -1.35 0.45 9.36
CA ARG A 84 -0.36 1.01 10.32
C ARG A 84 0.83 1.68 9.64
N VAL A 85 1.32 1.07 8.57
CA VAL A 85 2.49 1.56 7.84
C VAL A 85 2.12 2.79 7.00
N ASN A 86 0.90 2.84 6.46
CA ASN A 86 0.39 3.96 5.71
C ASN A 86 0.21 5.21 6.58
N GLU A 87 -0.24 5.04 7.83
CA GLU A 87 -0.34 6.14 8.81
C GLU A 87 1.03 6.67 9.24
N THR A 88 2.04 5.81 9.31
CA THR A 88 3.38 6.16 9.80
C THR A 88 4.38 6.50 8.68
N GLY A 89 3.97 6.42 7.41
CA GLY A 89 4.84 6.66 6.25
C GLY A 89 5.97 5.63 6.09
N GLY A 90 5.81 4.42 6.64
CA GLY A 90 6.84 3.38 6.57
C GLY A 90 6.89 2.62 5.24
N ASP A 91 7.91 1.77 5.08
CA ASP A 91 8.00 0.87 3.92
C ASP A 91 6.96 -0.26 3.98
N LYS A 92 5.94 -0.18 3.10
CA LYS A 92 4.87 -1.18 2.97
C LYS A 92 5.38 -2.59 2.74
N LYS A 93 6.52 -2.78 2.08
CA LYS A 93 7.05 -4.12 1.73
C LYS A 93 7.41 -4.96 2.96
N LYS A 94 7.59 -4.33 4.12
CA LYS A 94 7.74 -5.02 5.41
C LYS A 94 6.53 -5.90 5.75
N CYS A 95 5.34 -5.54 5.28
CA CYS A 95 4.11 -6.32 5.49
C CYS A 95 4.08 -7.66 4.76
N LEU A 96 4.87 -7.82 3.69
CA LEU A 96 5.05 -9.11 3.00
C LEU A 96 5.96 -10.07 3.77
N LYS A 97 6.86 -9.51 4.61
CA LYS A 97 7.86 -10.28 5.37
C LYS A 97 7.32 -10.78 6.71
N ILE A 98 6.03 -10.62 7.00
CA ILE A 98 5.40 -11.14 8.22
C ILE A 98 5.52 -12.65 8.21
N LYS A 99 6.63 -13.15 8.76
CA LYS A 99 6.79 -14.55 9.13
C LYS A 99 5.59 -14.89 10.00
N ARG A 100 5.02 -16.08 9.82
CA ARG A 100 4.17 -16.67 10.86
C ARG A 100 5.00 -16.55 12.13
N ASN A 101 4.60 -15.68 13.05
CA ASN A 101 5.04 -15.80 14.42
C ASN A 101 4.46 -17.16 14.82
N ARG A 102 5.22 -18.24 14.60
CA ARG A 102 5.09 -19.42 15.45
C ARG A 102 5.30 -18.80 16.80
N THR A 103 4.21 -18.62 17.54
CA THR A 103 4.22 -18.20 18.93
C THR A 103 5.39 -18.92 19.57
N LYS A 104 6.52 -18.23 19.74
CA LYS A 104 7.55 -18.68 20.65
C LYS A 104 6.88 -18.46 21.98
N ASN A 105 6.11 -19.46 22.40
CA ASN A 105 5.64 -19.59 23.76
C ASN A 105 6.90 -19.80 24.61
N LYS A 106 7.65 -18.71 24.83
CA LYS A 106 8.66 -18.59 25.88
C LYS A 106 7.98 -18.09 27.16
N ARG A 107 6.75 -18.55 27.44
CA ARG A 107 6.18 -18.44 28.78
C ARG A 107 6.31 -19.79 29.45
N GLN A 108 7.28 -19.83 30.38
CA GLN A 108 7.33 -20.72 31.55
C GLN A 108 7.79 -22.18 31.34
N LYS A 109 9.07 -22.38 30.97
CA LYS A 109 9.89 -23.41 31.66
C LYS A 109 10.73 -22.68 32.71
N LYS A 110 10.11 -22.24 33.81
CA LYS A 110 10.87 -22.04 35.05
C LYS A 110 10.90 -23.39 35.73
N ARG A 111 12.01 -24.09 35.56
CA ARG A 111 12.40 -25.24 36.38
C ARG A 111 13.11 -24.63 37.60
N PRO A 112 12.62 -24.73 38.84
CA PRO A 112 13.50 -24.75 39.98
C PRO A 112 13.91 -26.20 40.19
N THR A 113 15.19 -26.44 39.97
CA THR A 113 15.94 -27.51 40.61
C THR A 113 15.98 -27.23 42.11
N SER A 114 15.41 -28.12 42.93
CA SER A 114 16.07 -28.82 44.03
C SER A 114 15.08 -29.76 44.71
#